data_AF-A0A7C7AER1-F1
#
_entry.id   AF-A0A7C7AER1-F1
#
_cell.length_a   1.000
_cell.length_b   1.000
_cell.length_c   1.000
_cell.angle_alpha   90.00
_cell.angle_beta   90.00
_cell.angle_gamma   90.00
#
_symmetry.space_group_name_H-M   'P 1'
#
loop_
_entity.id
_entity.type
_entity.pdbx_description
1 polymer ?
#
loop_
_entity_poly.entity_id
_entity_poly.type
_entity_poly.pdbx_seq_one_letter_code
_entity_poly.pdbx_strand_id
1 'polypeptide(L)' 'SERYIRHPSEVLKVGDIVKVWVIGVDVAKKRISLTMKPPRQE' A
#
# COMPACT_ATOMS: atom_id res chain seq x y z
N SER A 1 -10.34 -2.54 -12.10
CA SER A 1 -10.86 -1.15 -12.15
C SER A 1 -9.92 -0.24 -11.38
N GLU A 2 -9.30 0.74 -12.04
CA GLU A 2 -8.43 1.71 -11.36
C GLU A 2 -9.28 2.86 -10.79
N ARG A 3 -9.80 2.67 -9.58
CA ARG A 3 -10.50 3.75 -8.86
C ARG A 3 -9.48 4.79 -8.41
N TYR A 4 -9.55 5.99 -8.96
CA TYR A 4 -8.75 7.13 -8.49
C TYR A 4 -9.26 7.59 -7.12
N ILE A 5 -8.34 7.81 -6.18
CA ILE A 5 -8.64 8.24 -4.81
C ILE A 5 -8.09 9.67 -4.67
N ARG A 6 -8.98 10.63 -4.37
CA ARG A 6 -8.60 12.04 -4.17
C ARG A 6 -7.93 12.25 -2.82
N HIS A 7 -8.52 11.68 -1.76
CA HIS A 7 -7.96 11.75 -0.41
C HIS A 7 -7.97 10.36 0.26
N PRO A 8 -6.85 9.92 0.88
CA PRO A 8 -6.77 8.60 1.49
C PRO A 8 -7.72 8.42 2.68
N SER A 9 -8.07 9.51 3.38
CA SER A 9 -9.02 9.49 4.50
C SER A 9 -10.46 9.15 4.08
N GLU A 10 -10.79 9.25 2.79
CA GLU A 10 -12.11 8.85 2.26
C GLU A 10 -12.26 7.32 2.18
N VAL A 11 -11.14 6.59 2.12
CA VAL A 11 -11.13 5.14 1.88
C VAL A 11 -10.61 4.34 3.06
N LEU A 12 -9.89 4.97 3.99
CA LEU A 12 -9.24 4.30 5.12
C LEU A 12 -9.29 5.16 6.38
N LYS A 13 -9.32 4.48 7.52
CA LYS A 13 -9.24 5.06 8.85
C LYS A 13 -8.09 4.45 9.65
N VAL A 14 -7.66 5.19 10.67
CA VAL A 14 -6.68 4.68 11.63
C VAL A 14 -7.30 3.52 12.40
N GLY A 15 -6.61 2.38 12.44
CA GLY A 15 -7.08 1.15 13.08
C GLY A 15 -7.59 0.09 12.10
N ASP A 16 -7.76 0.43 10.82
CA ASP A 16 -8.20 -0.54 9.82
C ASP A 16 -7.12 -1.61 9.55
N ILE A 17 -7.54 -2.87 9.58
CA ILE A 17 -6.70 -4.00 9.19
C ILE A 17 -6.83 -4.20 7.69
N VAL A 18 -5.74 -4.03 6.95
CA VAL A 18 -5.72 -4.11 5.49
C VAL A 18 -4.71 -5.13 4.98
N LYS A 19 -5.03 -5.75 3.84
CA LYS A 19 -4.11 -6.62 3.11
C LYS A 19 -3.25 -5.79 2.15
N VAL A 20 -1.94 -5.96 2.25
CA VAL A 20 -0.95 -5.24 1.44
C VAL A 20 0.09 -6.20 0.85
N TRP A 21 0.80 -5.73 -0.17
CA TRP A 21 1.94 -6.39 -0.77
C TRP A 21 3.22 -5.60 -0.46
N VAL A 22 4.33 -6.32 -0.26
CA VAL A 22 5.66 -5.72 -0.07
C VAL A 22 6.30 -5.47 -1.44
N ILE A 23 6.69 -4.23 -1.70
CA ILE A 23 7.36 -3.85 -2.97
C ILE A 23 8.86 -3.65 -2.81
N GLY A 24 9.35 -3.47 -1.58
CA GLY A 24 10.77 -3.30 -1.33
C GLY A 24 11.09 -3.20 0.15
N VAL A 25 12.31 -3.61 0.50
CA VAL A 25 12.84 -3.57 1.86
C VAL A 25 14.21 -2.91 1.84
N ASP A 26 14.34 -1.77 2.51
CA ASP A 26 15.61 -1.09 2.74
C ASP A 26 16.01 -1.29 4.20
N VAL A 27 16.84 -2.31 4.45
CA VAL A 27 17.27 -2.70 5.79
C VAL A 27 18.18 -1.64 6.42
N ALA A 28 19.04 -1.01 5.63
CA ALA A 28 19.97 0.00 6.11
C ALA A 28 19.22 1.22 6.68
N LYS A 29 18.13 1.63 6.02
CA LYS A 29 17.26 2.72 6.49
C LYS A 29 16.11 2.26 7.38
N LYS A 30 15.99 0.95 7.64
CA LYS A 30 14.86 0.33 8.36
C LYS A 30 13.50 0.73 7.79
N ARG A 31 13.37 0.76 6.45
CA ARG A 31 12.14 1.13 5.75
C ARG A 31 11.59 -0.03 4.93
N ILE A 32 10.28 -0.19 4.95
CA ILE A 32 9.55 -1.16 4.13
C ILE A 32 8.56 -0.40 3.26
N SER A 33 8.61 -0.64 1.96
CA SER A 33 7.69 -0.06 1.00
C SER A 33 6.55 -1.04 0.74
N LEU A 34 5.32 -0.57 0.87
CA LEU A 34 4.11 -1.37 0.80
C LEU A 34 3.14 -0.81 -0.25
N THR A 35 2.31 -1.66 -0.83
CA THR A 35 1.24 -1.27 -1.76
C THR A 35 -0.03 -2.05 -1.48
N MET A 36 -1.19 -1.40 -1.64
CA MET A 36 -2.49 -2.08 -1.64
C MET A 36 -2.89 -2.56 -3.04
N LYS A 37 -2.19 -2.12 -4.09
CA LYS A 37 -2.42 -2.59 -5.45
C LYS A 37 -1.73 -3.95 -5.64
N PRO A 38 -2.38 -4.93 -6.26
CA PRO A 38 -1.70 -6.18 -6.60
C PRO A 38 -0.52 -5.89 -7.53
N PRO A 39 0.61 -6.59 -7.37
CA PRO A 39 1.70 -6.51 -8.34
C PRO A 39 1.15 -6.95 -9.70
N ARG A 40 1.47 -6.20 -10.75
CA ARG A 40 1.17 -6.62 -12.11
C ARG A 40 2.05 -7.84 -12.37
N GLN A 41 1.46 -9.02 -12.53
CA GLN A 41 2.18 -10.15 -13.13
C GLN A 41 2.36 -9.81 -14.61
N GLU A 42 3.61 -9.75 -15.04
CA GLU A 42 3.95 -9.78 -16.47
C GLU A 42 3.80 -11.22 -17.00
#